data_AF-A0A4R9GWK9-F1
#
_entry.id   AF-A0A4R9GWK9-F1
#
_cell.length_a   1.000
_cell.length_b   1.000
_cell.length_c   1.000
_cell.angle_alpha   90.00
_cell.angle_beta   90.00
_cell.angle_gamma   90.00
#
_symmetry.space_group_name_H-M   'P 1'
#
loop_
_entity.id
_entity.type
_entity.pdbx_description
1 polymer ?
#
loop_
_entity_poly.entity_id
_entity_poly.type
_entity_poly.pdbx_seq_one_letter_code
_entity_poly.pdbx_strand_id
1 'polypeptide(L)'
;MAMQRLDFGLSDNHGEAEEFCKLLNRSALSICYGLPISLRTEAVLFLYKYSQNSVTEGFNFLRKYYSPSYSILYWINESAHALPWENPWLTLLLESHSSALLLHSLDDHLTDGSLRANHIILQLRTEAWTRYAQSSKLFGREVHDGVLIAEEFIDRYFKSIVDLGIAESLEAHLSRFRSQMGIWSLQPYLLARSFFSKDQAEHVRRMYEFFGVAWRLLDDYQDLSEDLENEDISSMIYFLPEDKRQDWKRDKKREILGLLEEIQLERQISDLINSYLNEASKLAEDLHLPKYANSLLSLKITEPSRA
;
A
#
# COMPACT_ATOMS: atom_id res chain seq x y z
N MET A 1 27.50 7.74 -10.33
CA MET A 1 27.12 7.04 -11.58
C MET A 1 25.59 6.91 -11.55
N ALA A 2 24.91 6.38 -12.56
CA ALA A 2 23.47 6.10 -12.37
C ALA A 2 23.34 4.84 -11.52
N MET A 3 22.77 4.93 -10.32
CA MET A 3 22.40 3.77 -9.51
C MET A 3 21.44 2.88 -10.33
N GLN A 4 21.62 1.56 -10.29
CA GLN A 4 20.72 0.68 -11.04
C GLN A 4 19.33 0.75 -10.40
N ARG A 5 18.31 0.79 -11.26
CA ARG A 5 16.91 0.88 -10.82
C ARG A 5 16.49 -0.50 -10.34
N LEU A 6 16.43 -0.67 -9.02
CA LEU A 6 15.77 -1.81 -8.40
C LEU A 6 14.29 -1.79 -8.80
N ASP A 7 13.72 -2.95 -9.09
CA ASP A 7 12.30 -3.13 -9.39
C ASP A 7 11.89 -4.54 -8.97
N PHE A 8 10.63 -4.71 -8.56
CA PHE A 8 10.05 -6.04 -8.34
C PHE A 8 9.79 -6.81 -9.64
N GLY A 9 9.90 -6.13 -10.80
CA GLY A 9 9.61 -6.69 -12.10
C GLY A 9 8.11 -6.78 -12.38
N LEU A 10 7.75 -7.31 -13.55
CA LEU A 10 6.36 -7.54 -13.93
C LEU A 10 5.80 -8.72 -13.13
N SER A 11 4.90 -8.47 -12.18
CA SER A 11 4.17 -9.54 -11.52
C SER A 11 3.16 -10.13 -12.50
N ASP A 12 3.38 -11.37 -12.95
CA ASP A 12 2.43 -12.10 -13.77
C ASP A 12 1.09 -12.26 -13.01
N ASN A 13 0.03 -11.69 -13.57
CA ASN A 13 -1.32 -11.89 -13.07
C ASN A 13 -1.75 -13.34 -13.34
N HIS A 14 -1.86 -14.14 -12.28
CA HIS A 14 -2.63 -15.39 -12.33
C HIS A 14 -4.10 -15.04 -12.63
N GLY A 15 -4.62 -15.50 -13.77
CA GLY A 15 -5.92 -15.07 -14.33
C GLY A 15 -7.15 -15.18 -13.40
N GLU A 16 -7.09 -15.95 -12.33
CA GLU A 16 -8.13 -16.04 -11.29
C GLU A 16 -8.29 -14.73 -10.49
N ALA A 17 -7.21 -13.96 -10.26
CA ALA A 17 -7.27 -12.68 -9.58
C ALA A 17 -7.74 -11.52 -10.48
N GLU A 18 -7.90 -11.75 -11.78
CA GLU A 18 -8.28 -10.71 -12.74
C GLU A 18 -9.74 -10.27 -12.57
N GLU A 19 -10.67 -11.21 -12.41
CA GLU A 19 -12.08 -10.89 -12.15
C GLU A 19 -12.25 -10.20 -10.79
N PHE A 20 -11.52 -10.65 -9.78
CA PHE A 20 -11.47 -9.99 -8.48
C PHE A 20 -10.94 -8.54 -8.60
N CYS A 21 -9.91 -8.32 -9.41
CA CYS A 21 -9.39 -6.99 -9.71
C CYS A 21 -10.45 -6.09 -10.40
N LYS A 22 -11.26 -6.64 -11.31
CA LYS A 22 -12.39 -5.91 -11.92
C LYS A 22 -13.42 -5.48 -10.88
N LEU A 23 -13.71 -6.31 -9.88
CA LEU A 23 -14.62 -5.96 -8.78
C LEU A 23 -14.11 -4.77 -7.94
N LEU A 24 -12.83 -4.81 -7.55
CA LEU A 24 -12.22 -3.70 -6.82
C LEU A 24 -12.18 -2.40 -7.64
N ASN A 25 -11.84 -2.48 -8.93
CA ASN A 25 -11.85 -1.34 -9.84
C ASN A 25 -13.24 -0.73 -9.99
N ARG A 26 -14.28 -1.57 -10.12
CA ARG A 26 -15.67 -1.11 -10.14
C ARG A 26 -16.05 -0.42 -8.82
N SER A 27 -15.60 -0.97 -7.70
CA SER A 27 -15.86 -0.40 -6.37
C SER A 27 -15.23 0.98 -6.22
N ALA A 28 -13.97 1.16 -6.66
CA ALA A 28 -13.31 2.47 -6.67
C ALA A 28 -14.02 3.50 -7.56
N LEU A 29 -14.45 3.13 -8.78
CA LEU A 29 -15.26 4.03 -9.62
C LEU A 29 -16.60 4.39 -8.98
N SER A 30 -17.18 3.46 -8.21
CA SER A 30 -18.49 3.68 -7.62
C SER A 30 -18.50 4.86 -6.64
N ILE A 31 -17.35 5.23 -6.08
CA ILE A 31 -17.16 6.40 -5.21
C ILE A 31 -17.70 7.66 -5.87
N CYS A 32 -17.50 7.82 -7.19
CA CYS A 32 -17.99 8.96 -7.94
C CYS A 32 -19.52 9.12 -7.90
N TYR A 33 -20.29 8.04 -7.68
CA TYR A 33 -21.76 8.15 -7.55
C TYR A 33 -22.21 8.83 -6.25
N GLY A 34 -21.37 8.85 -5.22
CA GLY A 34 -21.67 9.56 -3.96
C GLY A 34 -21.50 11.07 -4.06
N LEU A 35 -20.80 11.54 -5.09
CA LEU A 35 -20.56 12.96 -5.30
C LEU A 35 -21.82 13.71 -5.79
N PRO A 36 -21.90 15.04 -5.57
CA PRO A 36 -22.89 15.89 -6.22
C PRO A 36 -22.92 15.65 -7.73
N ILE A 37 -24.12 15.64 -8.32
CA ILE A 37 -24.32 15.32 -9.75
C ILE A 37 -23.41 16.15 -10.65
N SER A 38 -23.22 17.42 -10.31
CA SER A 38 -22.36 18.38 -11.05
C SER A 38 -20.87 18.07 -11.02
N LEU A 39 -20.40 17.10 -10.22
CA LEU A 39 -18.99 16.73 -10.08
C LEU A 39 -18.69 15.31 -10.56
N ARG A 40 -19.72 14.49 -10.86
CA ARG A 40 -19.53 13.05 -11.10
C ARG A 40 -18.71 12.76 -12.34
N THR A 41 -19.03 13.43 -13.45
CA THR A 41 -18.33 13.23 -14.73
C THR A 41 -16.87 13.62 -14.61
N GLU A 42 -16.59 14.78 -14.04
CA GLU A 42 -15.24 15.29 -13.83
C GLU A 42 -14.43 14.42 -12.88
N ALA A 43 -15.06 13.87 -11.83
CA ALA A 43 -14.39 12.92 -10.93
C ALA A 43 -14.03 11.61 -11.62
N VAL A 44 -14.91 11.07 -12.48
CA VAL A 44 -14.60 9.88 -13.29
C VAL A 44 -13.44 10.18 -14.24
N LEU A 45 -13.51 11.29 -14.99
CA LEU A 45 -12.43 11.69 -15.90
C LEU A 45 -11.11 11.91 -15.16
N PHE A 46 -11.17 12.48 -13.96
CA PHE A 46 -10.01 12.61 -13.08
C PHE A 46 -9.44 11.23 -12.74
N LEU A 47 -10.24 10.26 -12.28
CA LEU A 47 -9.76 8.93 -11.94
C LEU A 47 -9.13 8.21 -13.14
N TYR A 48 -9.71 8.30 -14.33
CA TYR A 48 -9.12 7.74 -15.55
C TYR A 48 -7.76 8.38 -15.85
N LYS A 49 -7.66 9.71 -15.80
CA LYS A 49 -6.40 10.43 -16.03
C LYS A 49 -5.36 10.11 -14.96
N TYR A 50 -5.76 10.11 -13.69
CA TYR A 50 -4.90 9.85 -12.54
C TYR A 50 -4.32 8.44 -12.60
N SER A 51 -5.15 7.45 -12.94
CA SER A 51 -4.71 6.07 -13.15
C SER A 51 -4.01 5.84 -14.50
N GLN A 52 -3.89 6.87 -15.35
CA GLN A 52 -3.32 6.83 -16.71
C GLN A 52 -4.04 5.85 -17.66
N ASN A 53 -5.31 5.52 -17.40
CA ASN A 53 -6.10 4.62 -18.24
C ASN A 53 -6.68 5.34 -19.46
N SER A 54 -6.70 4.64 -20.60
CA SER A 54 -7.51 5.06 -21.74
C SER A 54 -8.98 4.75 -21.48
N VAL A 55 -9.88 5.65 -21.92
CA VAL A 55 -11.32 5.40 -21.89
C VAL A 55 -11.70 4.17 -22.72
N THR A 56 -10.91 3.82 -23.74
CA THR A 56 -11.16 2.67 -24.63
C THR A 56 -10.74 1.33 -24.04
N GLU A 57 -9.83 1.32 -23.06
CA GLU A 57 -9.26 0.10 -22.46
C GLU A 57 -9.99 -0.34 -21.19
N GLY A 58 -10.93 0.49 -20.72
CA GLY A 58 -11.60 0.29 -19.44
C GLY A 58 -10.80 0.89 -18.27
N PHE A 59 -11.40 0.86 -17.09
CA PHE A 59 -10.78 1.42 -15.88
C PHE A 59 -10.03 0.35 -15.09
N ASN A 60 -8.75 0.60 -14.84
CA ASN A 60 -7.93 -0.23 -13.96
C ASN A 60 -6.99 0.64 -13.10
N PHE A 61 -7.43 1.12 -11.94
CA PHE A 61 -6.58 1.86 -11.02
C PHE A 61 -5.52 0.97 -10.36
N LEU A 62 -5.85 -0.31 -10.15
CA LEU A 62 -4.98 -1.28 -9.50
C LEU A 62 -3.72 -1.62 -10.30
N ARG A 63 -3.65 -1.24 -11.58
CA ARG A 63 -2.44 -1.42 -12.41
C ARG A 63 -1.19 -0.72 -11.86
N LYS A 64 -1.37 0.24 -10.95
CA LYS A 64 -0.29 0.94 -10.24
C LYS A 64 0.15 0.25 -8.95
N TYR A 65 -0.50 -0.85 -8.57
CA TYR A 65 -0.26 -1.54 -7.33
C TYR A 65 0.25 -2.95 -7.63
N TYR A 66 1.17 -3.43 -6.79
CA TYR A 66 1.58 -4.83 -6.86
C TYR A 66 0.45 -5.73 -6.36
N SER A 67 0.26 -6.87 -7.04
CA SER A 67 -0.84 -7.81 -6.78
C SER A 67 -1.06 -8.17 -5.30
N PRO A 68 -0.02 -8.36 -4.46
CA PRO A 68 -0.23 -8.68 -3.05
C PRO A 68 -1.04 -7.63 -2.27
N SER A 69 -0.99 -6.35 -2.68
CA SER A 69 -1.75 -5.27 -2.04
C SER A 69 -3.27 -5.45 -2.12
N TYR A 70 -3.79 -6.13 -3.14
CA TYR A 70 -5.23 -6.31 -3.31
C TYR A 70 -5.65 -7.77 -3.28
N SER A 71 -4.84 -8.69 -3.81
CA SER A 71 -5.20 -10.10 -3.95
C SER A 71 -5.30 -10.86 -2.64
N ILE A 72 -4.77 -10.32 -1.52
CA ILE A 72 -4.86 -11.00 -0.22
C ILE A 72 -6.30 -11.31 0.19
N LEU A 73 -7.24 -10.40 -0.07
CA LEU A 73 -8.66 -10.62 0.26
C LEU A 73 -9.21 -11.82 -0.52
N TYR A 74 -8.82 -11.94 -1.79
CA TYR A 74 -9.18 -13.06 -2.64
C TYR A 74 -8.67 -14.37 -2.03
N TRP A 75 -7.37 -14.45 -1.73
CA TRP A 75 -6.78 -15.67 -1.21
C TRP A 75 -7.32 -16.08 0.16
N ILE A 76 -7.61 -15.13 1.06
CA ILE A 76 -8.26 -15.43 2.34
C ILE A 76 -9.66 -16.02 2.11
N ASN A 77 -10.48 -15.40 1.25
CA ASN A 77 -11.83 -15.90 0.96
C ASN A 77 -11.79 -17.29 0.34
N GLU A 78 -10.99 -17.48 -0.73
CA GLU A 78 -10.88 -18.75 -1.44
C GLU A 78 -10.35 -19.88 -0.56
N SER A 79 -9.40 -19.59 0.32
CA SER A 79 -8.84 -20.60 1.22
C SER A 79 -9.78 -20.98 2.37
N ALA A 80 -10.66 -20.08 2.79
CA ALA A 80 -11.54 -20.31 3.94
C ALA A 80 -12.87 -20.96 3.54
N HIS A 81 -13.68 -20.25 2.76
CA HIS A 81 -15.07 -20.64 2.47
C HIS A 81 -15.48 -20.45 1.01
N ALA A 82 -14.68 -19.74 0.20
CA ALA A 82 -14.98 -19.38 -1.18
C ALA A 82 -16.40 -18.79 -1.33
N LEU A 83 -16.74 -17.82 -0.47
CA LEU A 83 -18.04 -17.16 -0.56
C LEU A 83 -18.16 -16.43 -1.90
N PRO A 84 -19.36 -16.40 -2.53
CA PRO A 84 -19.59 -15.62 -3.73
C PRO A 84 -19.31 -14.14 -3.49
N TRP A 85 -18.62 -13.48 -4.42
CA TRP A 85 -18.28 -12.06 -4.29
C TRP A 85 -19.50 -11.13 -4.38
N GLU A 86 -20.64 -11.62 -4.85
CA GLU A 86 -21.94 -10.94 -4.78
C GLU A 86 -22.54 -10.93 -3.37
N ASN A 87 -21.94 -11.63 -2.41
CA ASN A 87 -22.37 -11.58 -1.01
C ASN A 87 -22.35 -10.13 -0.50
N PRO A 88 -23.47 -9.59 0.03
CA PRO A 88 -23.54 -8.21 0.51
C PRO A 88 -22.47 -7.87 1.54
N TRP A 89 -22.10 -8.83 2.38
CA TRP A 89 -21.06 -8.65 3.39
C TRP A 89 -19.67 -8.50 2.75
N LEU A 90 -19.33 -9.31 1.74
CA LEU A 90 -18.07 -9.14 0.99
C LEU A 90 -18.08 -7.87 0.13
N THR A 91 -19.24 -7.41 -0.34
CA THR A 91 -19.36 -6.14 -1.06
C THR A 91 -18.90 -4.97 -0.18
N LEU A 92 -19.28 -4.94 1.10
CA LEU A 92 -18.81 -3.92 2.07
C LEU A 92 -17.29 -3.96 2.24
N LEU A 93 -16.69 -5.16 2.26
CA LEU A 93 -15.24 -5.33 2.33
C LEU A 93 -14.55 -4.73 1.10
N LEU A 94 -15.05 -5.01 -0.10
CA LEU A 94 -14.51 -4.49 -1.37
C LEU A 94 -14.62 -2.97 -1.46
N GLU A 95 -15.77 -2.40 -1.07
CA GLU A 95 -15.97 -0.96 -0.94
C GLU A 95 -14.94 -0.32 -0.02
N SER A 96 -14.75 -0.93 1.16
CA SER A 96 -13.80 -0.39 2.12
C SER A 96 -12.36 -0.52 1.63
N HIS A 97 -11.95 -1.68 1.12
CA HIS A 97 -10.57 -1.91 0.67
C HIS A 97 -10.21 -1.05 -0.55
N SER A 98 -11.11 -0.96 -1.52
CA SER A 98 -10.90 -0.08 -2.69
C SER A 98 -10.81 1.39 -2.30
N SER A 99 -11.62 1.83 -1.33
CA SER A 99 -11.53 3.18 -0.76
C SER A 99 -10.19 3.38 -0.05
N ALA A 100 -9.71 2.39 0.72
CA ALA A 100 -8.42 2.46 1.41
C ALA A 100 -7.25 2.62 0.44
N LEU A 101 -7.21 1.82 -0.64
CA LEU A 101 -6.17 1.91 -1.66
C LEU A 101 -6.21 3.26 -2.39
N LEU A 102 -7.40 3.76 -2.75
CA LEU A 102 -7.54 5.07 -3.36
C LEU A 102 -7.09 6.19 -2.41
N LEU A 103 -7.50 6.13 -1.14
CA LEU A 103 -7.10 7.09 -0.10
C LEU A 103 -5.60 7.09 0.12
N HIS A 104 -4.96 5.92 0.14
CA HIS A 104 -3.52 5.82 0.27
C HIS A 104 -2.81 6.68 -0.79
N SER A 105 -3.14 6.51 -2.07
CA SER A 105 -2.48 7.29 -3.13
C SER A 105 -2.96 8.73 -3.24
N LEU A 106 -4.23 9.03 -2.93
CA LEU A 106 -4.70 10.42 -2.93
C LEU A 106 -4.07 11.24 -1.81
N ASP A 107 -4.00 10.69 -0.60
CA ASP A 107 -3.48 11.39 0.57
C ASP A 107 -1.98 11.61 0.46
N ASP A 108 -1.25 10.62 -0.07
CA ASP A 108 0.17 10.72 -0.39
C ASP A 108 0.44 11.84 -1.41
N HIS A 109 -0.21 11.78 -2.57
CA HIS A 109 -0.02 12.77 -3.64
C HIS A 109 -0.55 14.18 -3.30
N LEU A 110 -1.51 14.29 -2.38
CA LEU A 110 -1.96 15.59 -1.88
C LEU A 110 -0.93 16.20 -0.91
N THR A 111 -0.21 15.35 -0.18
CA THR A 111 0.77 15.75 0.84
C THR A 111 2.09 16.16 0.19
N ASP A 112 2.58 15.39 -0.79
CA ASP A 112 3.81 15.70 -1.54
C ASP A 112 3.63 16.84 -2.56
N GLY A 113 2.38 17.26 -2.83
CA GLY A 113 2.05 18.33 -3.76
C GLY A 113 2.02 17.94 -5.25
N SER A 114 2.26 16.67 -5.58
CA SER A 114 2.11 16.10 -6.94
C SER A 114 0.67 16.20 -7.45
N LEU A 115 -0.30 16.27 -6.52
CA LEU A 115 -1.70 16.53 -6.79
C LEU A 115 -2.15 17.86 -6.14
N ARG A 116 -2.45 18.85 -6.99
CA ARG A 116 -3.00 20.13 -6.51
C ARG A 116 -4.42 19.96 -5.96
N ALA A 117 -4.63 20.34 -4.70
CA ALA A 117 -5.96 20.39 -4.10
C ALA A 117 -6.93 21.28 -4.90
N ASN A 118 -8.10 20.73 -5.22
CA ASN A 118 -9.23 21.44 -5.82
C ASN A 118 -10.56 20.82 -5.35
N HIS A 119 -11.68 21.45 -5.68
CA HIS A 119 -12.99 20.99 -5.18
C HIS A 119 -13.36 19.56 -5.59
N ILE A 120 -12.93 19.08 -6.77
CA ILE A 120 -13.21 17.71 -7.22
C ILE A 120 -12.42 16.72 -6.36
N ILE A 121 -11.12 16.97 -6.19
CA ILE A 121 -10.22 16.06 -5.44
C ILE A 121 -10.60 16.03 -3.96
N LEU A 122 -10.89 17.20 -3.36
CA LEU A 122 -11.30 17.26 -1.96
C LEU A 122 -12.63 16.54 -1.72
N GLN A 123 -13.59 16.66 -2.65
CA GLN A 123 -14.87 15.95 -2.53
C GLN A 123 -14.71 14.45 -2.77
N LEU A 124 -13.88 14.05 -3.74
CA LEU A 124 -13.56 12.64 -3.99
C LEU A 124 -12.90 11.99 -2.76
N ARG A 125 -11.91 12.67 -2.17
CA ARG A 125 -11.25 12.24 -0.93
C ARG A 125 -12.24 12.14 0.23
N THR A 126 -13.13 13.12 0.39
CA THR A 126 -14.15 13.13 1.45
C THR A 126 -15.14 11.97 1.30
N GLU A 127 -15.59 11.69 0.08
CA GLU A 127 -16.48 10.58 -0.21
C GLU A 127 -15.77 9.23 -0.01
N ALA A 128 -14.51 9.10 -0.42
CA ALA A 128 -13.71 7.90 -0.20
C ALA A 128 -13.55 7.60 1.31
N TRP A 129 -13.24 8.61 2.13
CA TRP A 129 -13.20 8.48 3.60
C TRP A 129 -14.57 8.10 4.19
N THR A 130 -15.65 8.72 3.69
CA THR A 130 -17.01 8.44 4.14
C THR A 130 -17.38 6.99 3.89
N ARG A 131 -17.13 6.48 2.67
CA ARG A 131 -17.40 5.08 2.33
C ARG A 131 -16.50 4.11 3.06
N TYR A 132 -15.20 4.41 3.15
CA TYR A 132 -14.26 3.61 3.93
C TYR A 132 -14.77 3.40 5.35
N ALA A 133 -15.12 4.48 6.06
CA ALA A 133 -15.57 4.40 7.45
C ALA A 133 -16.93 3.70 7.58
N GLN A 134 -17.89 3.98 6.69
CA GLN A 134 -19.21 3.36 6.73
C GLN A 134 -19.15 1.87 6.42
N SER A 135 -18.49 1.47 5.33
CA SER A 135 -18.40 0.08 4.91
C SER A 135 -17.53 -0.74 5.88
N SER A 136 -16.43 -0.18 6.41
CA SER A 136 -15.66 -0.81 7.51
C SER A 136 -16.53 -1.05 8.75
N LYS A 137 -17.30 -0.05 9.18
CA LYS A 137 -18.17 -0.16 10.36
C LYS A 137 -19.27 -1.20 10.17
N LEU A 138 -19.89 -1.24 8.99
CA LEU A 138 -20.93 -2.21 8.68
C LEU A 138 -20.36 -3.63 8.58
N PHE A 139 -19.22 -3.80 7.91
CA PHE A 139 -18.52 -5.08 7.85
C PHE A 139 -18.12 -5.59 9.25
N GLY A 140 -17.57 -4.69 10.07
CA GLY A 140 -17.09 -4.99 11.42
C GLY A 140 -18.18 -5.32 12.44
N ARG A 141 -19.48 -5.12 12.14
CA ARG A 141 -20.58 -5.54 13.02
C ARG A 141 -20.72 -7.06 13.11
N GLU A 142 -20.32 -7.77 12.07
CA GLU A 142 -20.37 -9.23 12.00
C GLU A 142 -19.12 -9.88 12.60
N VAL A 143 -18.14 -9.07 13.03
CA VAL A 143 -16.87 -9.51 13.61
C VAL A 143 -16.83 -9.11 15.08
N HIS A 144 -16.43 -10.03 15.97
CA HIS A 144 -16.28 -9.71 17.39
C HIS A 144 -15.28 -8.56 17.59
N ASP A 145 -15.74 -7.50 18.25
CA ASP A 145 -15.05 -6.21 18.43
C ASP A 145 -14.67 -5.47 17.13
N GLY A 146 -15.20 -5.88 15.97
CA GLY A 146 -14.76 -5.39 14.67
C GLY A 146 -14.92 -3.88 14.48
N VAL A 147 -15.97 -3.27 15.06
CA VAL A 147 -16.18 -1.82 15.02
C VAL A 147 -15.10 -1.07 15.82
N LEU A 148 -14.76 -1.54 17.03
CA LEU A 148 -13.71 -0.94 17.86
C LEU A 148 -12.34 -1.10 17.20
N ILE A 149 -12.06 -2.28 16.64
CA ILE A 149 -10.84 -2.54 15.87
C ILE A 149 -10.71 -1.56 14.70
N ALA A 150 -11.79 -1.32 13.95
CA ALA A 150 -11.78 -0.36 12.85
C ALA A 150 -11.46 1.06 13.33
N GLU A 151 -12.07 1.50 14.43
CA GLU A 151 -11.81 2.81 15.03
C GLU A 151 -10.35 2.95 15.49
N GLU A 152 -9.77 1.90 16.10
CA GLU A 152 -8.37 1.88 16.51
C GLU A 152 -7.39 1.96 15.34
N PHE A 153 -7.66 1.27 14.22
CA PHE A 153 -6.81 1.34 13.03
C PHE A 153 -6.85 2.73 12.38
N ILE A 154 -8.02 3.37 12.35
CA ILE A 154 -8.21 4.73 11.84
C ILE A 154 -7.47 5.76 12.72
N ASP A 155 -7.62 5.66 14.05
CA ASP A 155 -6.94 6.55 14.99
C ASP A 155 -5.41 6.41 14.86
N ARG A 156 -4.92 5.17 14.81
CA ARG A 156 -3.50 4.87 14.61
C ARG A 156 -2.98 5.48 13.31
N TYR A 157 -3.73 5.35 12.22
CA TYR A 157 -3.39 5.96 10.94
C TYR A 157 -3.23 7.48 11.08
N PHE A 158 -4.26 8.19 11.55
CA PHE A 158 -4.19 9.65 11.66
C PHE A 158 -3.09 10.12 12.61
N LYS A 159 -2.90 9.44 13.74
CA LYS A 159 -1.81 9.71 14.67
C LYS A 159 -0.43 9.59 14.01
N SER A 160 -0.26 8.62 13.11
CA SER A 160 1.01 8.39 12.41
C SER A 160 1.27 9.33 11.23
N ILE A 161 0.21 9.86 10.60
CA ILE A 161 0.31 10.83 9.51
C ILE A 161 0.67 12.22 10.02
N VAL A 162 0.22 12.60 11.22
CA VAL A 162 0.58 13.91 11.81
C VAL A 162 1.98 13.96 12.44
N ASP A 163 2.64 12.81 12.60
CA ASP A 163 4.00 12.72 13.14
C ASP A 163 5.05 12.92 12.04
N LEU A 164 5.50 14.17 11.91
CA LEU A 164 6.45 14.62 10.88
C LEU A 164 7.93 14.57 11.33
N GLY A 165 8.22 14.07 12.54
CA GLY A 165 9.60 14.05 13.06
C GLY A 165 10.47 12.97 12.41
N ILE A 166 11.77 13.22 12.23
CA ILE A 166 12.74 12.17 11.91
C ILE A 166 12.74 11.17 13.08
N ALA A 167 12.61 9.88 12.79
CA ALA A 167 12.62 8.84 13.81
C ALA A 167 14.06 8.59 14.32
N GLU A 168 14.19 7.96 15.48
CA GLU A 168 15.51 7.63 16.05
C GLU A 168 16.27 6.55 15.26
N SER A 169 15.53 5.69 14.54
CA SER A 169 16.07 4.55 13.80
C SER A 169 15.21 4.18 12.60
N LEU A 170 15.77 3.38 11.69
CA LEU A 170 15.03 2.79 10.57
C LEU A 170 13.82 1.99 11.08
N GLU A 171 13.98 1.18 12.13
CA GLU A 171 12.87 0.37 12.65
C GLU A 171 11.76 1.26 13.23
N ALA A 172 12.09 2.34 13.92
CA ALA A 172 11.09 3.30 14.41
C ALA A 172 10.35 3.98 13.24
N HIS A 173 11.07 4.34 12.18
CA HIS A 173 10.48 4.89 10.96
C HIS A 173 9.55 3.86 10.27
N LEU A 174 9.98 2.61 10.10
CA LEU A 174 9.17 1.54 9.52
C LEU A 174 7.97 1.17 10.41
N SER A 175 8.09 1.26 11.73
CA SER A 175 6.98 1.09 12.67
C SER A 175 5.92 2.19 12.52
N ARG A 176 6.34 3.44 12.29
CA ARG A 176 5.42 4.53 11.92
C ARG A 176 4.75 4.23 10.58
N PHE A 177 5.49 3.78 9.57
CA PHE A 177 4.92 3.41 8.29
C PHE A 177 3.88 2.28 8.42
N ARG A 178 4.12 1.24 9.24
CA ARG A 178 3.10 0.21 9.54
C ARG A 178 1.83 0.79 10.15
N SER A 179 1.95 1.86 10.93
CA SER A 179 0.78 2.60 11.46
C SER A 179 0.04 3.36 10.36
N GLN A 180 0.76 3.96 9.41
CA GLN A 180 0.20 4.59 8.21
C GLN A 180 -0.45 3.54 7.27
N MET A 181 -0.02 2.27 7.37
CA MET A 181 -0.69 1.19 6.66
C MET A 181 -2.05 0.80 7.23
N GLY A 182 -2.42 1.31 8.41
CA GLY A 182 -3.65 0.91 9.12
C GLY A 182 -4.90 0.96 8.25
N ILE A 183 -5.03 1.96 7.37
CA ILE A 183 -6.24 2.06 6.56
C ILE A 183 -6.42 0.90 5.57
N TRP A 184 -5.34 0.34 5.03
CA TRP A 184 -5.39 -0.71 4.00
C TRP A 184 -5.01 -2.10 4.53
N SER A 185 -4.47 -2.21 5.75
CA SER A 185 -4.30 -3.50 6.46
C SER A 185 -5.54 -3.92 7.26
N LEU A 186 -6.48 -3.00 7.53
CA LEU A 186 -7.70 -3.27 8.27
C LEU A 186 -8.58 -4.34 7.60
N GLN A 187 -8.86 -4.23 6.30
CA GLN A 187 -9.79 -5.14 5.62
C GLN A 187 -9.26 -6.58 5.57
N PRO A 188 -8.00 -6.85 5.19
CA PRO A 188 -7.43 -8.20 5.30
C PRO A 188 -7.51 -8.76 6.73
N TYR A 189 -7.25 -7.92 7.75
CA TYR A 189 -7.34 -8.32 9.14
C TYR A 189 -8.76 -8.68 9.56
N LEU A 190 -9.76 -7.84 9.26
CA LEU A 190 -11.16 -8.09 9.63
C LEU A 190 -11.72 -9.31 8.89
N LEU A 191 -11.37 -9.51 7.61
CA LEU A 191 -11.76 -10.71 6.88
C LEU A 191 -11.15 -11.96 7.54
N ALA A 192 -9.86 -11.92 7.88
CA ALA A 192 -9.20 -13.01 8.59
C ALA A 192 -9.83 -13.27 9.96
N ARG A 193 -10.22 -12.24 10.72
CA ARG A 193 -10.93 -12.38 12.00
C ARG A 193 -12.30 -13.05 11.88
N SER A 194 -12.86 -13.10 10.68
CA SER A 194 -14.17 -13.71 10.42
C SER A 194 -14.07 -15.21 10.12
N PHE A 195 -12.92 -15.66 9.62
CA PHE A 195 -12.73 -17.05 9.17
C PHE A 195 -11.67 -17.82 9.94
N PHE A 196 -10.70 -17.11 10.53
CA PHE A 196 -9.56 -17.67 11.23
C PHE A 196 -9.57 -17.29 12.71
N SER A 197 -8.66 -17.91 13.48
CA SER A 197 -8.42 -17.51 14.86
C SER A 197 -7.84 -16.09 14.96
N LYS A 198 -7.92 -15.49 16.15
CA LYS A 198 -7.31 -14.17 16.41
C LYS A 198 -5.81 -14.14 16.10
N ASP A 199 -5.09 -15.20 16.44
CA ASP A 199 -3.64 -15.29 16.22
C ASP A 199 -3.31 -15.42 14.72
N GLN A 200 -4.11 -16.19 13.97
CA GLN A 200 -3.98 -16.26 12.51
C GLN A 200 -4.32 -14.93 11.83
N ALA A 201 -5.33 -14.20 12.31
CA ALA A 201 -5.60 -12.86 11.81
C ALA A 201 -4.44 -11.90 12.07
N GLU A 202 -3.78 -12.02 13.22
CA GLU A 202 -2.57 -11.26 13.52
C GLU A 202 -1.40 -11.64 12.59
N HIS A 203 -1.26 -12.91 12.23
CA HIS A 203 -0.33 -13.32 11.18
C HIS A 203 -0.67 -12.70 9.82
N VAL A 204 -1.94 -12.62 9.45
CA VAL A 204 -2.38 -11.94 8.21
C VAL A 204 -1.95 -10.46 8.23
N ARG A 205 -2.16 -9.77 9.36
CA ARG A 205 -1.73 -8.37 9.52
C ARG A 205 -0.22 -8.22 9.34
N ARG A 206 0.57 -9.02 10.06
CA ARG A 206 2.04 -8.95 10.03
C ARG A 206 2.61 -9.31 8.65
N MET A 207 2.07 -10.33 8.01
CA MET A 207 2.40 -10.71 6.64
C MET A 207 2.17 -9.55 5.67
N TYR A 208 1.00 -8.91 5.74
CA TYR A 208 0.65 -7.80 4.87
C TYR A 208 1.52 -6.57 5.14
N GLU A 209 1.83 -6.29 6.41
CA GLU A 209 2.76 -5.22 6.82
C GLU A 209 4.19 -5.46 6.34
N PHE A 210 4.69 -6.70 6.36
CA PHE A 210 6.00 -7.02 5.79
C PHE A 210 6.06 -6.77 4.29
N PHE A 211 5.03 -7.15 3.55
CA PHE A 211 4.92 -6.80 2.13
C PHE A 211 4.93 -5.28 1.92
N GLY A 212 4.09 -4.54 2.66
CA GLY A 212 4.04 -3.08 2.52
C GLY A 212 5.37 -2.40 2.86
N VAL A 213 6.09 -2.88 3.89
CA VAL A 213 7.43 -2.37 4.23
C VAL A 213 8.42 -2.65 3.10
N ALA A 214 8.41 -3.84 2.52
CA ALA A 214 9.26 -4.16 1.37
C ALA A 214 8.98 -3.22 0.19
N TRP A 215 7.70 -2.94 -0.08
CA TRP A 215 7.30 -1.99 -1.12
C TRP A 215 7.76 -0.57 -0.78
N ARG A 216 7.52 -0.06 0.43
CA ARG A 216 7.96 1.29 0.84
C ARG A 216 9.49 1.47 0.72
N LEU A 217 10.27 0.47 1.11
CA LEU A 217 11.73 0.52 0.95
C LEU A 217 12.17 0.59 -0.52
N LEU A 218 11.46 -0.10 -1.41
CA LEU A 218 11.72 0.00 -2.85
C LEU A 218 11.37 1.38 -3.38
N ASP A 219 10.21 1.91 -3.00
CA ASP A 219 9.68 3.22 -3.38
C ASP A 219 10.67 4.33 -2.98
N ASP A 220 11.01 4.41 -1.69
CA ASP A 220 11.98 5.37 -1.16
C ASP A 220 13.38 5.26 -1.80
N TYR A 221 13.77 4.06 -2.25
CA TYR A 221 15.03 3.88 -2.99
C TYR A 221 14.93 4.40 -4.43
N GLN A 222 13.81 4.14 -5.10
CA GLN A 222 13.57 4.62 -6.47
C GLN A 222 13.47 6.15 -6.51
N ASP A 223 12.89 6.74 -5.47
CA ASP A 223 12.66 8.18 -5.35
C ASP A 223 13.79 8.93 -4.63
N LEU A 224 14.82 8.23 -4.14
CA LEU A 224 15.99 8.79 -3.43
C LEU A 224 16.53 10.10 -4.03
N SER A 225 16.67 10.17 -5.36
CA SER A 225 17.18 11.37 -6.02
C SER A 225 16.19 12.53 -6.00
N GLU A 226 14.89 12.25 -6.11
CA GLU A 226 13.80 13.22 -6.05
C GLU A 226 13.59 13.68 -4.61
N ASP A 227 13.55 12.76 -3.65
CA ASP A 227 13.47 13.05 -2.22
C ASP A 227 14.59 14.00 -1.77
N LEU A 228 15.83 13.73 -2.19
CA LEU A 228 16.97 14.63 -1.91
C LEU A 228 16.85 15.99 -2.59
N GLU A 229 16.18 16.08 -3.75
CA GLU A 229 15.97 17.34 -4.45
C GLU A 229 14.93 18.21 -3.74
N ASN A 230 13.90 17.56 -3.20
CA ASN A 230 12.79 18.19 -2.49
C ASN A 230 13.04 18.36 -0.98
N GLU A 231 14.10 17.74 -0.45
CA GLU A 231 14.43 17.65 0.98
C GLU A 231 13.40 16.83 1.79
N ASP A 232 12.70 15.91 1.12
CA ASP A 232 11.74 14.99 1.72
C ASP A 232 12.47 13.88 2.48
N ILE A 233 12.03 13.58 3.70
CA ILE A 233 12.66 12.56 4.55
C ILE A 233 12.18 11.18 4.12
N SER A 234 13.07 10.39 3.51
CA SER A 234 12.80 8.98 3.18
C SER A 234 13.59 8.01 4.06
N SER A 235 13.24 6.72 4.02
CA SER A 235 13.94 5.68 4.80
C SER A 235 15.43 5.54 4.46
N MET A 236 15.85 6.04 3.29
CA MET A 236 17.26 6.00 2.86
C MET A 236 18.19 6.80 3.78
N ILE A 237 17.68 7.83 4.47
CA ILE A 237 18.46 8.62 5.43
C ILE A 237 19.08 7.75 6.54
N TYR A 238 18.42 6.65 6.93
CA TYR A 238 18.87 5.81 8.04
C TYR A 238 20.05 4.90 7.68
N PHE A 239 20.40 4.80 6.40
CA PHE A 239 21.60 4.10 5.94
C PHE A 239 22.85 4.99 6.01
N LEU A 240 22.67 6.30 6.19
CA LEU A 240 23.77 7.20 6.48
C LEU A 240 24.26 7.03 7.93
N PRO A 241 25.57 7.27 8.17
CA PRO A 241 26.07 7.51 9.52
C PRO A 241 25.23 8.55 10.26
N GLU A 242 25.03 8.37 11.57
CA GLU A 242 24.12 9.19 12.37
C GLU A 242 24.47 10.70 12.31
N ASP A 243 25.77 11.02 12.32
CA ASP A 243 26.30 12.38 12.21
C ASP A 243 26.07 13.02 10.83
N LYS A 244 25.76 12.20 9.81
CA LYS A 244 25.49 12.61 8.43
C LYS A 244 24.02 12.72 8.09
N ARG A 245 23.10 12.27 8.95
CA ARG A 245 21.65 12.39 8.69
C ARG A 245 21.18 13.84 8.59
N GLN A 246 21.77 14.73 9.39
CA GLN A 246 21.49 16.18 9.35
C GLN A 246 21.90 16.87 8.03
N ASP A 247 22.74 16.20 7.23
CA ASP A 247 23.19 16.70 5.95
C ASP A 247 22.16 16.44 4.84
N TRP A 248 21.05 15.74 5.10
CA TRP A 248 19.95 15.45 4.16
C TRP A 248 19.31 16.72 3.60
N LYS A 249 19.92 17.28 2.56
CA LYS A 249 19.59 18.56 1.93
C LYS A 249 19.97 18.56 0.46
N ARG A 250 19.29 19.39 -0.32
CA ARG A 250 19.48 19.49 -1.76
C ARG A 250 20.90 19.86 -2.16
N ASP A 251 21.53 20.78 -1.43
CA ASP A 251 22.90 21.24 -1.70
C ASP A 251 23.97 20.17 -1.38
N LYS A 252 23.63 19.17 -0.57
CA LYS A 252 24.47 18.04 -0.19
C LYS A 252 24.22 16.76 -0.99
N LYS A 253 23.24 16.77 -1.90
CA LYS A 253 22.83 15.61 -2.71
C LYS A 253 23.99 14.80 -3.28
N ARG A 254 24.97 15.44 -3.90
CA ARG A 254 26.13 14.73 -4.50
C ARG A 254 27.02 14.04 -3.44
N GLU A 255 27.21 14.66 -2.28
CA GLU A 255 27.97 14.09 -1.16
C GLU A 255 27.22 12.87 -0.60
N ILE A 256 25.92 13.01 -0.36
CA ILE A 256 25.06 11.94 0.17
C ILE A 256 25.03 10.74 -0.77
N LEU A 257 24.76 10.96 -2.06
CA LEU A 257 24.73 9.87 -3.04
C LEU A 257 26.09 9.16 -3.11
N GLY A 258 27.20 9.89 -2.98
CA GLY A 258 28.53 9.28 -2.90
C GLY A 258 28.70 8.38 -1.68
N LEU A 259 28.26 8.83 -0.49
CA LEU A 259 28.29 8.02 0.73
C LEU A 259 27.41 6.77 0.62
N LEU A 260 26.21 6.89 0.03
CA LEU A 260 25.29 5.77 -0.19
C LEU A 260 25.84 4.77 -1.22
N GLU A 261 26.52 5.25 -2.27
CA GLU A 261 27.26 4.39 -3.21
C GLU A 261 28.42 3.65 -2.49
N GLU A 262 29.19 4.33 -1.65
CA GLU A 262 30.33 3.75 -0.90
C GLU A 262 29.92 2.61 0.05
N ILE A 263 28.76 2.74 0.71
CA ILE A 263 28.22 1.69 1.59
C ILE A 263 27.47 0.59 0.82
N GLN A 264 27.41 0.65 -0.51
CA GLN A 264 26.65 -0.28 -1.34
C GLN A 264 25.15 -0.32 -0.97
N LEU A 265 24.51 0.85 -0.85
CA LEU A 265 23.10 0.98 -0.45
C LEU A 265 22.18 0.03 -1.24
N GLU A 266 22.35 -0.05 -2.55
CA GLU A 266 21.56 -0.90 -3.45
C GLU A 266 21.48 -2.35 -2.94
N ARG A 267 22.63 -2.92 -2.53
CA ARG A 267 22.71 -4.29 -2.01
C ARG A 267 22.06 -4.42 -0.63
N GLN A 268 22.31 -3.46 0.25
CA GLN A 268 21.71 -3.48 1.59
C GLN A 268 20.18 -3.39 1.54
N ILE A 269 19.66 -2.54 0.66
CA ILE A 269 18.23 -2.37 0.42
C ILE A 269 17.64 -3.63 -0.23
N SER A 270 18.26 -4.17 -1.26
CA SER A 270 17.76 -5.40 -1.90
C SER A 270 17.72 -6.58 -0.92
N ASP A 271 18.74 -6.73 -0.08
CA ASP A 271 18.79 -7.78 0.94
C ASP A 271 17.69 -7.59 2.00
N LEU A 272 17.46 -6.36 2.46
CA LEU A 272 16.43 -6.02 3.43
C LEU A 272 15.02 -6.25 2.88
N ILE A 273 14.74 -5.76 1.67
CA ILE A 273 13.46 -5.99 0.96
C ILE A 273 13.21 -7.48 0.82
N ASN A 274 14.20 -8.24 0.32
CA ASN A 274 14.06 -9.68 0.14
C ASN A 274 13.82 -10.40 1.46
N SER A 275 14.43 -9.95 2.57
CA SER A 275 14.16 -10.48 3.91
C SER A 275 12.69 -10.29 4.30
N TYR A 276 12.13 -9.09 4.09
CA TYR A 276 10.72 -8.83 4.38
C TYR A 276 9.76 -9.66 3.51
N LEU A 277 10.06 -9.81 2.22
CA LEU A 277 9.26 -10.66 1.32
C LEU A 277 9.32 -12.14 1.72
N ASN A 278 10.48 -12.64 2.17
CA ASN A 278 10.62 -14.01 2.67
C ASN A 278 9.80 -14.23 3.96
N GLU A 279 9.85 -13.30 4.91
CA GLU A 279 9.05 -13.39 6.15
C GLU A 279 7.55 -13.30 5.87
N ALA A 280 7.12 -12.43 4.95
CA ALA A 280 5.74 -12.38 4.48
C ALA A 280 5.31 -13.70 3.84
N SER A 281 6.15 -14.27 2.96
CA SER A 281 5.87 -15.55 2.31
C SER A 281 5.74 -16.70 3.30
N LYS A 282 6.62 -16.75 4.32
CA LYS A 282 6.57 -17.78 5.35
C LYS A 282 5.27 -17.71 6.16
N LEU A 283 4.86 -16.52 6.56
CA LEU A 283 3.56 -16.34 7.23
C LEU A 283 2.38 -16.72 6.32
N ALA A 284 2.46 -16.44 5.02
CA ALA A 284 1.45 -16.87 4.05
C ALA A 284 1.37 -18.41 3.96
N GLU A 285 2.51 -19.11 3.97
CA GLU A 285 2.55 -20.58 4.00
C GLU A 285 1.96 -21.15 5.30
N ASP A 286 2.29 -20.56 6.45
CA ASP A 286 1.75 -20.93 7.76
C ASP A 286 0.22 -20.73 7.84
N LEU A 287 -0.31 -19.80 7.04
CA LEU A 287 -1.74 -19.54 6.87
C LEU A 287 -2.40 -20.40 5.78
N HIS A 288 -1.64 -21.32 5.16
CA HIS A 288 -2.08 -22.15 4.03
C HIS A 288 -2.52 -21.35 2.79
N LEU A 289 -1.83 -20.24 2.50
CA LEU A 289 -2.05 -19.38 1.33
C LEU A 289 -0.90 -19.49 0.29
N PRO A 290 -0.62 -20.67 -0.29
CA PRO A 290 0.58 -20.89 -1.10
C PRO A 290 0.63 -20.05 -2.39
N LYS A 291 -0.51 -19.76 -3.01
CA LYS A 291 -0.56 -18.90 -4.20
C LYS A 291 -0.20 -17.44 -3.86
N TYR A 292 -0.60 -16.96 -2.68
CA TYR A 292 -0.20 -15.64 -2.18
C TYR A 292 1.28 -15.60 -1.81
N ALA A 293 1.78 -16.66 -1.14
CA ALA A 293 3.21 -16.83 -0.83
C ALA A 293 4.07 -16.74 -2.09
N ASN A 294 3.70 -17.47 -3.15
CA ASN A 294 4.38 -17.40 -4.45
C ASN A 294 4.34 -16.01 -5.07
N SER A 295 3.21 -15.30 -4.95
CA SER A 295 3.06 -13.92 -5.44
C SER A 295 3.96 -12.93 -4.69
N LEU A 296 4.27 -13.18 -3.42
CA LEU A 296 5.25 -12.39 -2.66
C LEU A 296 6.68 -12.70 -3.10
N LEU A 297 7.02 -13.99 -3.27
CA LEU A 297 8.36 -14.41 -3.70
C LEU A 297 8.69 -14.00 -5.13
N SER A 298 7.69 -13.84 -6.00
CA SER A 298 7.89 -13.33 -7.36
C SER A 298 8.34 -11.87 -7.40
N LEU A 299 8.16 -11.12 -6.30
CA LEU A 299 8.61 -9.72 -6.18
C LEU A 299 10.06 -9.61 -5.67
N LYS A 300 10.75 -10.72 -5.44
CA LYS A 300 12.13 -10.65 -4.95
C LYS A 300 13.03 -9.96 -5.96
N ILE A 301 13.85 -9.05 -5.46
CA ILE A 301 14.85 -8.35 -6.24
C ILE A 301 16.00 -9.33 -6.49
N THR A 302 16.19 -9.73 -7.74
CA THR A 302 17.36 -10.48 -8.17
C THR A 302 18.44 -9.51 -8.62
N GLU A 303 19.67 -9.66 -8.14
CA GLU A 303 20.81 -8.93 -8.72
C GLU A 303 20.83 -9.18 -10.24
N PRO A 304 20.97 -8.14 -11.08
CA PRO A 304 21.16 -8.37 -12.50
C PRO A 304 22.41 -9.24 -12.66
N SER A 305 22.22 -10.41 -13.27
CA SER A 305 23.33 -11.28 -13.66
C SER A 305 24.35 -10.42 -14.38
N ARG A 306 25.56 -10.29 -13.81
CA ARG A 306 26.68 -9.59 -14.45
C ARG A 306 26.88 -10.23 -15.83
N ALA A 307 26.40 -9.55 -16.87
CA ALA A 307 26.71 -9.88 -18.25
C ALA A 307 28.12 -9.40 -18.60
#